data_AF-A0A0G3CF40-F1
#
_entry.id   AF-A0A0G3CF40-F1
#
_cell.length_a   1.000
_cell.length_b   1.000
_cell.length_c   1.000
_cell.angle_alpha   90.00
_cell.angle_beta   90.00
_cell.angle_gamma   90.00
#
_symmetry.space_group_name_H-M   'P 1'
#
loop_
_entity.id
_entity.type
_entity.pdbx_description
1 polymer ?
#
loop_
_entity_poly.entity_id
_entity_poly.type
_entity_poly.pdbx_seq_one_letter_code
_entity_poly.pdbx_strand_id
1 'polypeptide(L)'
;MVGGTITVELDLDTILHQRIIDKCMSLYQAGQFSCAALESMKQVELALKEISRTREKKTCEKITGKKRTGGNPSGVKLVETLLESKDGIKLTFPLDDESQKHACTLFKGAFQYYRNYAAHDGSNINKVICIRVMVLASEILDLIGASSISFTEIGGVEGLIDHGIFATESQIIALLSFLSSQVCPYECFEGLFEDLYERGYTDHQFQSVFDLGLIEYKHKIINYSLPGEPVDLDTFGWFELTDLGYMVLKNECDSIV
;
A
#
# COMPACT_ATOMS: atom_id res chain seq x y z
N MET A 1 37.22 30.95 16.20
CA MET A 1 35.78 30.77 15.95
C MET A 1 35.47 29.31 16.24
N VAL A 2 34.87 29.04 17.39
CA VAL A 2 34.46 27.69 17.79
C VAL A 2 33.13 27.43 17.11
N GLY A 3 33.12 26.53 16.12
CA GLY A 3 31.88 26.11 15.45
C GLY A 3 31.03 25.36 16.46
N GLY A 4 29.94 25.98 16.91
CA GLY A 4 28.95 25.33 17.74
C GLY A 4 28.26 24.23 16.94
N THR A 5 28.40 22.98 17.36
CA THR A 5 27.60 21.87 16.88
C THR A 5 26.16 22.10 17.31
N ILE A 6 25.27 22.34 16.35
CA ILE A 6 23.83 22.35 16.60
C ILE A 6 23.42 20.90 16.90
N THR A 7 23.23 20.57 18.17
CA THR A 7 22.59 19.33 18.59
C THR A 7 21.08 19.51 18.47
N VAL A 8 20.48 18.91 17.45
CA VAL A 8 19.02 18.79 17.35
C VAL A 8 18.62 17.62 18.26
N GLU A 9 17.94 17.91 19.38
CA GLU A 9 17.25 16.90 20.16
C GLU A 9 16.03 16.43 19.36
N LEU A 10 16.18 15.31 18.66
CA LEU A 10 15.08 14.66 17.95
C LEU A 10 14.27 13.86 18.97
N ASP A 11 13.01 14.25 19.15
CA ASP A 11 12.06 13.48 19.93
C ASP A 11 11.66 12.24 19.14
N LEU A 12 12.15 11.07 19.56
CA LEU A 12 11.92 9.80 18.89
C LEU A 12 10.42 9.47 18.78
N ASP A 13 9.61 9.98 19.71
CA ASP A 13 8.16 9.75 19.72
C ASP A 13 7.46 10.45 18.54
N THR A 14 8.12 11.42 17.89
CA THR A 14 7.60 12.14 16.72
C THR A 14 8.03 11.55 15.38
N ILE A 15 8.99 10.62 15.37
CA ILE A 15 9.63 10.08 14.16
C ILE A 15 9.32 8.60 14.00
N LEU A 16 9.14 7.90 15.11
CA LEU A 16 8.91 6.46 15.11
C LEU A 16 7.43 6.15 14.93
N HIS A 17 7.15 5.15 14.11
CA HIS A 17 5.83 4.58 14.00
C HIS A 17 5.37 4.05 15.37
N GLN A 18 4.12 4.28 15.76
CA GLN A 18 3.59 3.94 17.09
C GLN A 18 3.89 2.49 17.50
N ARG A 19 3.74 1.54 16.56
CA ARG A 19 4.09 0.12 16.75
C ARG A 19 5.54 -0.11 17.21
N ILE A 20 6.51 0.67 16.71
CA ILE A 20 7.91 0.61 17.12
C ILE A 20 8.09 1.21 18.50
N ILE A 21 7.41 2.33 18.80
CA ILE A 21 7.40 2.94 20.13
C ILE A 21 6.96 1.90 21.17
N ASP A 22 5.78 1.31 20.96
CA ASP A 22 5.15 0.38 21.89
C ASP A 22 5.97 -0.88 22.15
N LYS A 23 6.69 -1.37 21.13
CA LYS A 23 7.37 -2.68 21.18
C LYS A 23 8.87 -2.61 21.39
N CYS A 24 9.50 -1.48 21.09
CA CYS A 24 10.96 -1.38 21.05
C CYS A 24 11.54 -0.34 22.00
N MET A 25 10.78 0.67 22.45
CA MET A 25 11.36 1.75 23.27
C MET A 25 11.84 1.28 24.64
N SER A 26 11.17 0.33 25.27
CA SER A 26 11.63 -0.24 26.54
C SER A 26 12.99 -0.94 26.42
N LEU A 27 13.22 -1.66 25.32
CA LEU A 27 14.51 -2.30 25.01
C LEU A 27 15.60 -1.27 24.74
N TYR A 28 15.26 -0.22 23.99
CA TYR A 28 16.17 0.88 23.69
C TYR A 28 16.60 1.64 24.95
N GLN A 29 15.64 2.00 25.81
CA GLN A 29 15.89 2.69 27.09
C GLN A 29 16.70 1.83 28.06
N ALA A 30 16.55 0.51 28.01
CA ALA A 30 17.36 -0.45 28.76
C ALA A 30 18.78 -0.67 28.20
N GLY A 31 19.15 0.01 27.10
CA GLY A 31 20.45 -0.14 26.45
C GLY A 31 20.61 -1.42 25.62
N GLN A 32 19.52 -2.18 25.40
CA GLN A 32 19.51 -3.43 24.64
C GLN A 32 19.33 -3.16 23.14
N PHE A 33 20.30 -2.45 22.56
CA PHE A 33 20.21 -1.89 21.21
C PHE A 33 20.04 -2.94 20.09
N SER A 34 20.77 -4.06 20.15
CA SER A 34 20.63 -5.14 19.18
C SER A 34 19.24 -5.79 19.24
N CYS A 35 18.71 -5.98 20.45
CA CYS A 35 17.36 -6.51 20.67
C CYS A 35 16.29 -5.55 20.16
N ALA A 36 16.41 -4.24 20.44
CA ALA A 36 15.48 -3.23 19.96
C ALA A 36 15.47 -3.14 18.42
N ALA A 37 16.65 -3.18 17.79
CA ALA A 37 16.78 -3.20 16.33
C ALA A 37 16.17 -4.45 15.70
N LEU A 38 16.42 -5.63 16.28
CA LEU A 38 15.82 -6.88 15.82
C LEU A 38 14.30 -6.86 15.98
N GLU A 39 13.80 -6.41 17.12
CA GLU A 39 12.36 -6.34 17.39
C GLU A 39 11.66 -5.37 16.42
N SER A 40 12.30 -4.25 16.08
CA SER A 40 11.77 -3.29 15.10
C SER A 40 11.53 -3.95 13.74
N MET A 41 12.51 -4.69 13.23
CA MET A 41 12.37 -5.41 11.96
C MET A 41 11.42 -6.60 12.05
N LYS A 42 11.25 -7.21 13.23
CA LYS A 42 10.21 -8.23 13.45
C LYS A 42 8.81 -7.62 13.37
N GLN A 43 8.60 -6.40 13.86
CA GLN A 43 7.31 -5.72 13.72
C GLN A 43 6.96 -5.46 12.25
N VAL A 44 7.95 -5.08 11.43
CA VAL A 44 7.80 -5.01 9.96
C VAL A 44 7.41 -6.38 9.38
N GLU A 45 8.10 -7.46 9.78
CA GLU A 45 7.79 -8.82 9.34
C GLU A 45 6.36 -9.24 9.73
N LEU A 46 5.92 -8.87 10.92
CA LEU A 46 4.57 -9.13 11.41
C LEU A 46 3.52 -8.33 10.63
N ALA A 47 3.77 -7.06 10.33
CA ALA A 47 2.85 -6.25 9.53
C ALA A 47 2.63 -6.83 8.13
N LEU A 48 3.71 -7.24 7.44
CA LEU A 48 3.62 -7.96 6.17
C LEU A 48 2.84 -9.27 6.29
N LYS A 49 3.04 -10.01 7.39
CA LYS A 49 2.29 -11.24 7.69
C LYS A 49 0.83 -10.97 8.00
N GLU A 50 0.49 -9.86 8.63
CA GLU A 50 -0.89 -9.49 8.97
C GLU A 50 -1.67 -9.17 7.70
N ILE A 51 -1.12 -8.32 6.82
CA ILE A 51 -1.71 -8.02 5.52
C ILE A 51 -1.90 -9.30 4.71
N SER A 52 -0.90 -10.17 4.70
CA SER A 52 -0.97 -11.47 4.02
C SER A 52 -1.71 -12.56 4.79
N ARG A 53 -2.18 -12.36 6.03
CA ARG A 53 -3.01 -13.32 6.80
C ARG A 53 -4.50 -13.03 6.72
N THR A 54 -4.88 -11.85 6.23
CA THR A 54 -6.20 -11.63 5.62
C THR A 54 -6.54 -12.74 4.61
N ARG A 55 -5.50 -13.35 4.01
CA ARG A 55 -5.49 -14.58 3.19
C ARG A 55 -6.01 -15.86 3.85
N GLU A 56 -5.67 -16.15 5.12
CA GLU A 56 -5.83 -17.50 5.69
C GLU A 56 -7.20 -17.72 6.35
N LYS A 57 -7.86 -16.66 6.83
CA LYS A 57 -9.16 -16.80 7.53
C LYS A 57 -10.34 -17.18 6.61
N LYS A 58 -10.22 -17.03 5.28
CA LYS A 58 -11.31 -17.37 4.33
C LYS A 58 -11.07 -18.63 3.51
N THR A 59 -9.84 -19.15 3.40
CA THR A 59 -9.59 -20.41 2.67
C THR A 59 -9.80 -21.68 3.51
N CYS A 60 -9.89 -21.56 4.85
CA CYS A 60 -10.07 -22.72 5.73
C CYS A 60 -11.51 -23.29 5.74
N GLU A 61 -12.53 -22.57 5.28
CA GLU A 61 -13.90 -23.11 5.23
C GLU A 61 -14.24 -23.85 3.93
N LYS A 62 -13.50 -23.66 2.83
CA LYS A 62 -13.85 -24.27 1.52
C LYS A 62 -12.94 -25.40 1.03
N ILE A 63 -11.81 -25.70 1.68
CA ILE A 63 -10.92 -26.77 1.20
C ILE A 63 -10.52 -27.71 2.33
N THR A 64 -11.44 -28.62 2.66
CA THR A 64 -11.08 -29.91 3.24
C THR A 64 -10.06 -30.61 2.34
N GLY A 65 -8.82 -30.78 2.83
CA GLY A 65 -8.00 -31.92 2.41
C GLY A 65 -6.59 -31.69 1.84
N LYS A 66 -6.04 -30.47 1.79
CA LYS A 66 -4.62 -30.27 1.47
C LYS A 66 -3.91 -29.34 2.45
N LYS A 67 -3.32 -29.94 3.49
CA LYS A 67 -2.28 -29.30 4.31
C LYS A 67 -1.14 -28.88 3.37
N ARG A 68 -1.01 -27.57 3.10
CA ARG A 68 0.22 -27.03 2.53
C ARG A 68 1.33 -27.18 3.56
N THR A 69 2.22 -28.14 3.34
CA THR A 69 3.49 -28.33 4.04
C THR A 69 4.52 -27.31 3.52
N GLY A 70 4.30 -26.02 3.81
CA GLY A 70 5.24 -24.94 3.49
C GLY A 70 5.52 -24.12 4.74
N GLY A 71 6.76 -24.10 5.22
CA GLY A 71 7.13 -23.39 6.44
C GLY A 71 6.84 -21.89 6.37
N ASN A 72 6.55 -21.25 7.50
CA ASN A 72 6.29 -19.81 7.61
C ASN A 72 7.46 -19.00 7.02
N PRO A 73 7.31 -18.36 5.84
CA PRO A 73 8.39 -17.57 5.28
C PRO A 73 8.74 -16.41 6.23
N SER A 74 10.02 -16.10 6.31
CA SER A 74 10.57 -15.05 7.17
C SER A 74 11.79 -14.42 6.50
N GLY A 75 12.16 -13.21 6.92
CA GLY A 75 13.28 -12.50 6.31
C GLY A 75 13.03 -12.16 4.83
N VAL A 76 14.09 -12.22 4.03
CA VAL A 76 14.05 -11.91 2.58
C VAL A 76 13.06 -12.80 1.82
N LYS A 77 12.93 -14.08 2.19
CA LYS A 77 12.00 -15.00 1.53
C LYS A 77 10.53 -14.59 1.68
N LEU A 78 10.18 -13.91 2.79
CA LEU A 78 8.85 -13.35 2.97
C LEU A 78 8.59 -12.21 1.99
N VAL A 79 9.55 -11.30 1.85
CA VAL A 79 9.49 -10.17 0.92
C VAL A 79 9.34 -10.67 -0.51
N GLU A 80 10.13 -11.65 -0.93
CA GLU A 80 10.04 -12.28 -2.25
C GLU A 80 8.65 -12.87 -2.51
N THR A 81 8.13 -13.63 -1.54
CA THR A 81 6.83 -14.28 -1.67
C THR A 81 5.69 -13.26 -1.76
N LEU A 82 5.79 -12.13 -1.04
CA LEU A 82 4.69 -11.18 -0.91
C LEU A 82 4.76 -10.02 -1.89
N LEU A 83 5.94 -9.52 -2.28
CA LEU A 83 6.08 -8.32 -3.13
C LEU A 83 6.51 -8.61 -4.57
N GLU A 84 7.08 -9.79 -4.87
CA GLU A 84 7.44 -10.17 -6.27
C GLU A 84 6.40 -11.09 -6.92
N SER A 85 5.46 -11.60 -6.15
CA SER A 85 4.31 -12.35 -6.64
C SER A 85 3.41 -11.43 -7.46
N LYS A 86 3.00 -11.86 -8.67
CA LYS A 86 1.96 -11.16 -9.47
C LYS A 86 0.64 -11.01 -8.71
N ASP A 87 0.39 -11.93 -7.78
CA ASP A 87 -0.77 -11.98 -6.88
C ASP A 87 -0.39 -11.52 -5.45
N GLY A 88 0.66 -10.71 -5.31
CA GLY A 88 1.22 -10.26 -4.03
C GLY A 88 0.55 -9.01 -3.44
N ILE A 89 1.20 -8.45 -2.42
CA ILE A 89 0.91 -7.12 -1.87
C ILE A 89 1.37 -6.07 -2.90
N LYS A 90 0.48 -5.15 -3.27
CA LYS A 90 0.85 -3.95 -4.03
C LYS A 90 0.98 -2.79 -3.06
N LEU A 91 2.06 -2.03 -3.15
CA LEU A 91 2.17 -0.79 -2.38
C LEU A 91 1.27 0.23 -3.09
N THR A 92 0.32 0.83 -2.37
CA THR A 92 -0.77 1.65 -2.96
C THR A 92 -0.34 3.06 -3.32
N PHE A 93 0.88 3.44 -2.98
CA PHE A 93 1.45 4.68 -3.45
C PHE A 93 1.57 4.62 -4.99
N PRO A 94 1.36 5.72 -5.75
CA PRO A 94 1.43 5.71 -7.21
C PRO A 94 2.87 5.49 -7.68
N LEU A 95 3.31 4.24 -7.58
CA LEU A 95 4.60 3.75 -8.00
C LEU A 95 4.32 2.96 -9.27
N ASP A 96 4.90 3.43 -10.38
CA ASP A 96 4.96 2.64 -11.59
C ASP A 96 5.65 1.28 -11.32
N ASP A 97 5.56 0.36 -12.28
CA ASP A 97 6.14 -0.99 -12.14
C ASP A 97 7.64 -0.95 -11.77
N GLU A 98 8.38 0.08 -12.21
CA GLU A 98 9.79 0.27 -11.86
C GLU A 98 9.96 0.70 -10.40
N SER A 99 9.14 1.63 -9.92
CA SER A 99 9.15 2.08 -8.54
C SER A 99 8.72 0.97 -7.56
N GLN A 100 7.79 0.09 -7.97
CA GLN A 100 7.43 -1.11 -7.21
C GLN A 100 8.62 -2.09 -7.08
N LYS A 101 9.42 -2.28 -8.14
CA LYS A 101 10.66 -3.09 -8.09
C LYS A 101 11.71 -2.46 -7.17
N HIS A 102 11.86 -1.14 -7.20
CA HIS A 102 12.77 -0.43 -6.30
C HIS A 102 12.34 -0.58 -4.83
N ALA A 103 11.05 -0.46 -4.54
CA ALA A 103 10.53 -0.69 -3.21
C ALA A 103 10.77 -2.14 -2.75
N CYS A 104 10.50 -3.14 -3.60
CA CYS A 104 10.83 -4.53 -3.28
C CYS A 104 12.33 -4.72 -2.98
N THR A 105 13.20 -4.09 -3.77
CA THR A 105 14.66 -4.12 -3.56
C THR A 105 15.05 -3.50 -2.21
N LEU A 106 14.43 -2.38 -1.84
CA LEU A 106 14.61 -1.74 -0.53
C LEU A 106 14.22 -2.70 0.61
N PHE A 107 13.04 -3.33 0.52
CA PHE A 107 12.59 -4.29 1.52
C PHE A 107 13.55 -5.48 1.65
N LYS A 108 13.99 -6.07 0.53
CA LYS A 108 14.97 -7.17 0.53
C LYS A 108 16.26 -6.74 1.21
N GLY A 109 16.80 -5.57 0.84
CA GLY A 109 18.00 -5.01 1.42
C GLY A 109 17.87 -4.80 2.92
N ALA A 110 16.77 -4.20 3.39
CA ALA A 110 16.51 -3.96 4.80
C ALA A 110 16.43 -5.27 5.61
N PHE A 111 15.73 -6.29 5.09
CA PHE A 111 15.64 -7.59 5.75
C PHE A 111 16.97 -8.36 5.74
N GLN A 112 17.72 -8.29 4.63
CA GLN A 112 19.00 -8.96 4.52
C GLN A 112 20.05 -8.32 5.44
N TYR A 113 20.09 -6.99 5.49
CA TYR A 113 21.13 -6.26 6.19
C TYR A 113 20.81 -6.03 7.67
N TYR A 114 19.59 -5.62 8.03
CA TYR A 114 19.29 -5.26 9.42
C TYR A 114 18.65 -6.42 10.19
N ARG A 115 17.61 -7.06 9.64
CA ARG A 115 16.90 -8.16 10.32
C ARG A 115 17.81 -9.36 10.52
N ASN A 116 18.45 -9.84 9.45
CA ASN A 116 19.30 -11.04 9.55
C ASN A 116 20.58 -10.76 10.35
N TYR A 117 21.21 -9.60 10.18
CA TYR A 117 22.41 -9.26 10.95
C TYR A 117 22.11 -9.16 12.46
N ALA A 118 21.04 -8.46 12.84
CA ALA A 118 20.63 -8.33 14.24
C ALA A 118 20.20 -9.67 14.87
N ALA A 119 19.69 -10.60 14.07
CA ALA A 119 19.30 -11.94 14.53
C ALA A 119 20.48 -12.89 14.76
N HIS A 120 21.65 -12.65 14.15
CA HIS A 120 22.78 -13.57 14.17
C HIS A 120 23.99 -13.06 14.96
N ASP A 121 24.50 -11.89 14.59
CA ASP A 121 25.73 -11.34 15.17
C ASP A 121 25.39 -10.13 16.04
N GLY A 122 24.72 -9.11 15.49
CA GLY A 122 24.15 -7.97 16.22
C GLY A 122 25.10 -7.17 17.13
N SER A 123 26.33 -7.62 17.30
CA SER A 123 27.30 -7.20 18.33
C SER A 123 27.79 -5.78 18.11
N ASN A 124 27.79 -5.32 16.85
CA ASN A 124 28.16 -3.97 16.47
C ASN A 124 26.99 -2.97 16.49
N ILE A 125 25.78 -3.39 16.84
CA ILE A 125 24.62 -2.50 16.92
C ILE A 125 24.73 -1.63 18.18
N ASN A 126 25.29 -0.44 18.00
CA ASN A 126 25.31 0.60 19.01
C ASN A 126 24.02 1.44 18.99
N LYS A 127 23.90 2.38 19.93
CA LYS A 127 22.75 3.29 20.06
C LYS A 127 22.36 3.97 18.74
N VAL A 128 23.34 4.48 17.99
CA VAL A 128 23.11 5.21 16.73
C VAL A 128 22.57 4.28 15.65
N ILE A 129 23.16 3.09 15.51
CA ILE A 129 22.69 2.09 14.55
C ILE A 129 21.28 1.62 14.91
N CYS A 130 20.99 1.41 16.19
CA CYS A 130 19.65 1.05 16.65
C CYS A 130 18.60 2.08 16.26
N ILE A 131 18.86 3.38 16.48
CA ILE A 131 17.94 4.45 16.06
C ILE A 131 17.70 4.40 14.55
N ARG A 132 18.77 4.25 13.75
CA ARG A 132 18.64 4.14 12.29
C ARG A 132 17.75 2.97 11.86
N VAL A 133 17.90 1.82 12.50
CA VAL A 133 17.06 0.65 12.23
C VAL A 133 15.60 0.91 12.64
N MET A 134 15.37 1.53 13.79
CA MET A 134 14.02 1.86 14.26
C MET A 134 13.32 2.87 13.34
N VAL A 135 14.04 3.87 12.84
CA VAL A 135 13.52 4.86 11.86
C VAL A 135 13.22 4.18 10.53
N LEU A 136 14.16 3.40 9.99
CA LEU A 136 13.93 2.64 8.75
C LEU A 136 12.73 1.68 8.86
N ALA A 137 12.62 0.98 9.99
CA ALA A 137 11.48 0.10 10.25
C ALA A 137 10.16 0.88 10.31
N SER A 138 10.18 2.11 10.81
CA SER A 138 9.01 2.99 10.84
C SER A 138 8.60 3.40 9.42
N GLU A 139 9.55 3.88 8.60
CA GLU A 139 9.28 4.22 7.20
C GLU A 139 8.72 3.01 6.41
N ILE A 140 9.28 1.82 6.63
CA ILE A 140 8.78 0.60 6.00
C ILE A 140 7.37 0.26 6.51
N LEU A 141 7.07 0.44 7.80
CA LEU A 141 5.73 0.25 8.34
C LEU A 141 4.72 1.24 7.76
N ASP A 142 5.11 2.50 7.54
CA ASP A 142 4.26 3.50 6.89
C ASP A 142 3.97 3.09 5.43
N LEU A 143 4.99 2.62 4.69
CA LEU A 143 4.80 2.08 3.34
C LEU A 143 3.89 0.86 3.31
N ILE A 144 3.98 0.00 4.32
CA ILE A 144 3.10 -1.16 4.49
C ILE A 144 1.67 -0.72 4.86
N GLY A 145 1.52 0.27 5.73
CA GLY A 145 0.22 0.84 6.10
C GLY A 145 -0.46 1.52 4.91
N ALA A 146 0.33 2.13 4.03
CA ALA A 146 -0.09 2.67 2.74
C ALA A 146 -0.11 1.61 1.62
N SER A 147 -0.16 0.30 1.93
CA SER A 147 -0.27 -0.79 0.95
C SER A 147 -1.66 -1.44 0.94
N SER A 148 -2.15 -1.81 -0.24
CA SER A 148 -3.46 -2.44 -0.44
C SER A 148 -3.27 -3.88 -0.90
N ILE A 149 -4.24 -4.72 -0.52
CA ILE A 149 -4.36 -6.06 -1.08
C ILE A 149 -4.75 -5.89 -2.55
N SER A 150 -4.15 -6.63 -3.48
CA SER A 150 -4.50 -6.52 -4.91
C SER A 150 -5.93 -7.00 -5.19
N PHE A 151 -6.51 -6.58 -6.32
CA PHE A 151 -7.86 -7.02 -6.74
C PHE A 151 -8.00 -8.54 -6.84
N THR A 152 -6.98 -9.24 -7.35
CA THR A 152 -6.99 -10.71 -7.40
C THR A 152 -6.96 -11.30 -5.99
N GLU A 153 -6.12 -10.75 -5.11
CA GLU A 153 -5.89 -11.30 -3.77
C GLU A 153 -7.04 -11.02 -2.81
N ILE A 154 -7.79 -9.92 -2.98
CA ILE A 154 -9.01 -9.69 -2.19
C ILE A 154 -10.10 -10.72 -2.51
N GLY A 155 -9.99 -11.40 -3.67
CA GLY A 155 -10.99 -12.34 -4.19
C GLY A 155 -11.84 -11.75 -5.33
N GLY A 156 -11.36 -10.71 -6.00
CA GLY A 156 -12.09 -9.99 -7.03
C GLY A 156 -13.36 -9.33 -6.50
N VAL A 157 -14.43 -9.37 -7.31
CA VAL A 157 -15.74 -8.81 -6.97
C VAL A 157 -16.35 -9.47 -5.72
N GLU A 158 -16.33 -10.80 -5.64
CA GLU A 158 -16.81 -11.53 -4.46
C GLU A 158 -16.03 -11.11 -3.20
N GLY A 159 -14.72 -10.93 -3.37
CA GLY A 159 -13.82 -10.40 -2.35
C GLY A 159 -14.27 -9.06 -1.78
N LEU A 160 -14.57 -8.10 -2.64
CA LEU A 160 -15.06 -6.77 -2.26
C LEU A 160 -16.36 -6.83 -1.44
N ILE A 161 -17.25 -7.76 -1.78
CA ILE A 161 -18.54 -7.94 -1.10
C ILE A 161 -18.35 -8.65 0.25
N ASP A 162 -17.58 -9.73 0.28
CA ASP A 162 -17.33 -10.52 1.48
C ASP A 162 -16.54 -9.75 2.55
N HIS A 163 -15.83 -8.68 2.16
CA HIS A 163 -15.16 -7.77 3.09
C HIS A 163 -16.04 -6.58 3.51
N GLY A 164 -17.29 -6.52 3.03
CA GLY A 164 -18.25 -5.48 3.38
C GLY A 164 -17.91 -4.12 2.78
N ILE A 165 -17.04 -4.07 1.77
CA ILE A 165 -16.69 -2.83 1.06
C ILE A 165 -17.88 -2.41 0.21
N PHE A 166 -18.49 -3.38 -0.49
CA PHE A 166 -19.72 -3.19 -1.25
C PHE A 166 -20.78 -4.18 -0.78
N ALA A 167 -22.05 -3.80 -0.91
CA ALA A 167 -23.14 -4.71 -0.57
C ALA A 167 -23.45 -5.68 -1.72
N THR A 168 -23.26 -5.24 -2.97
CA THR A 168 -23.57 -6.02 -4.17
C THR A 168 -22.58 -5.72 -5.31
N GLU A 169 -22.48 -6.65 -6.25
CA GLU A 169 -21.70 -6.49 -7.49
C GLU A 169 -22.21 -5.31 -8.32
N SER A 170 -23.53 -5.12 -8.40
CA SER A 170 -24.12 -4.00 -9.14
C SER A 170 -23.67 -2.63 -8.63
N GLN A 171 -23.37 -2.48 -7.33
CA GLN A 171 -22.81 -1.23 -6.81
C GLN A 171 -21.40 -0.96 -7.35
N ILE A 172 -20.59 -2.02 -7.50
CA ILE A 172 -19.22 -1.92 -8.02
C ILE A 172 -19.27 -1.53 -9.50
N ILE A 173 -20.09 -2.24 -10.29
CA ILE A 173 -20.26 -1.95 -11.72
C ILE A 173 -20.77 -0.52 -11.92
N ALA A 174 -21.82 -0.12 -11.21
CA ALA A 174 -22.38 1.23 -11.32
C ALA A 174 -21.36 2.33 -10.94
N LEU A 175 -20.49 2.08 -9.95
CA LEU A 175 -19.42 3.00 -9.57
C LEU A 175 -18.37 3.12 -10.69
N LEU A 176 -17.92 1.99 -11.24
CA LEU A 176 -16.95 1.97 -12.34
C LEU A 176 -17.50 2.63 -13.61
N SER A 177 -18.76 2.36 -13.95
CA SER A 177 -19.46 3.04 -15.05
C SER A 177 -19.58 4.54 -14.82
N PHE A 178 -19.90 4.96 -13.59
CA PHE A 178 -19.98 6.36 -13.25
C PHE A 178 -18.61 7.03 -13.40
N LEU A 179 -17.58 6.56 -12.70
CA LEU A 179 -16.25 7.16 -12.70
C LEU A 179 -15.63 7.24 -14.09
N SER A 180 -15.78 6.20 -14.92
CA SER A 180 -15.26 6.17 -16.29
C SER A 180 -15.94 7.15 -17.26
N SER A 181 -17.09 7.71 -16.88
CA SER A 181 -17.80 8.73 -17.64
C SER A 181 -17.49 10.16 -17.20
N GLN A 182 -16.75 10.34 -16.10
CA GLN A 182 -16.49 11.66 -15.53
C GLN A 182 -15.23 12.30 -16.14
N VAL A 183 -15.37 13.57 -16.52
CA VAL A 183 -14.25 14.43 -16.91
C VAL A 183 -14.27 15.64 -15.97
N CYS A 184 -13.19 15.82 -15.23
CA CYS A 184 -13.05 16.89 -14.26
C CYS A 184 -12.07 17.95 -14.80
N PRO A 185 -12.39 19.25 -14.71
CA PRO A 185 -11.38 20.29 -14.82
C PRO A 185 -10.31 20.06 -13.74
N TYR A 186 -9.04 20.38 -14.05
CA TYR A 186 -7.92 20.12 -13.14
C TYR A 186 -8.16 20.67 -11.72
N GLU A 187 -7.94 19.81 -10.74
CA GLU A 187 -8.11 20.08 -9.29
C GLU A 187 -9.54 20.42 -8.83
N CYS A 188 -10.54 20.38 -9.73
CA CYS A 188 -11.96 20.53 -9.37
C CYS A 188 -12.64 19.16 -9.25
N PHE A 189 -12.41 18.48 -8.13
CA PHE A 189 -13.07 17.21 -7.81
C PHE A 189 -14.27 17.34 -6.87
N GLU A 190 -14.56 18.55 -6.37
CA GLU A 190 -15.64 18.76 -5.39
C GLU A 190 -16.99 18.24 -5.91
N GLY A 191 -17.36 18.59 -7.15
CA GLY A 191 -18.59 18.10 -7.77
C GLY A 191 -18.61 16.57 -7.97
N LEU A 192 -17.46 15.94 -8.25
CA LEU A 192 -17.37 14.49 -8.36
C LEU A 192 -17.67 13.81 -7.02
N PHE A 193 -17.07 14.30 -5.94
CA PHE A 193 -17.27 13.71 -4.62
C PHE A 193 -18.70 13.97 -4.10
N GLU A 194 -19.26 15.14 -4.37
CA GLU A 194 -20.69 15.42 -4.10
C GLU A 194 -21.59 14.41 -4.83
N ASP A 195 -21.39 14.20 -6.13
CA ASP A 195 -22.16 13.22 -6.91
C ASP A 195 -22.00 11.78 -6.38
N LEU A 196 -20.81 11.40 -5.92
CA LEU A 196 -20.57 10.08 -5.30
C LEU A 196 -21.41 9.91 -4.03
N TYR A 197 -21.43 10.92 -3.15
CA TYR A 197 -22.22 10.87 -1.92
C TYR A 197 -23.73 10.87 -2.20
N GLU A 198 -24.21 11.66 -3.16
CA GLU A 198 -25.62 11.67 -3.55
C GLU A 198 -26.08 10.31 -4.09
N ARG A 199 -25.17 9.58 -4.76
CA ARG A 199 -25.39 8.21 -5.24
C ARG A 199 -25.25 7.15 -4.15
N GLY A 200 -24.92 7.56 -2.91
CA GLY A 200 -24.82 6.68 -1.75
C GLY A 200 -23.47 5.95 -1.64
N TYR A 201 -22.44 6.41 -2.34
CA TYR A 201 -21.09 5.88 -2.19
C TYR A 201 -20.34 6.59 -1.06
N THR A 202 -19.41 5.84 -0.47
CA THR A 202 -18.51 6.33 0.57
C THR A 202 -17.10 6.56 0.01
N ASP A 203 -16.31 7.41 0.67
CA ASP A 203 -14.89 7.60 0.33
C ASP A 203 -14.13 6.28 0.30
N HIS A 204 -14.42 5.40 1.25
CA HIS A 204 -13.81 4.08 1.34
C HIS A 204 -14.09 3.22 0.09
N GLN A 205 -15.29 3.29 -0.48
CA GLN A 205 -15.65 2.56 -1.69
C GLN A 205 -14.95 3.12 -2.92
N PHE A 206 -14.91 4.44 -3.06
CA PHE A 206 -14.15 5.12 -4.12
C PHE A 206 -12.66 4.78 -4.03
N GLN A 207 -12.06 4.93 -2.84
CA GLN A 207 -10.66 4.65 -2.61
C GLN A 207 -10.34 3.17 -2.89
N SER A 208 -11.22 2.25 -2.51
CA SER A 208 -11.03 0.82 -2.77
C SER A 208 -10.92 0.50 -4.27
N VAL A 209 -11.77 1.07 -5.13
CA VAL A 209 -11.68 0.77 -6.58
C VAL A 209 -10.44 1.38 -7.22
N PHE A 210 -9.94 2.49 -6.68
CA PHE A 210 -8.67 3.10 -7.08
C PHE A 210 -7.47 2.27 -6.60
N ASP A 211 -7.43 1.94 -5.31
CA ASP A 211 -6.35 1.17 -4.65
C ASP A 211 -6.20 -0.25 -5.20
N LEU A 212 -7.31 -0.86 -5.62
CA LEU A 212 -7.31 -2.18 -6.25
C LEU A 212 -6.91 -2.13 -7.72
N GLY A 213 -6.68 -0.93 -8.27
CA GLY A 213 -6.29 -0.71 -9.65
C GLY A 213 -7.39 -1.07 -10.64
N LEU A 214 -8.66 -0.87 -10.28
CA LEU A 214 -9.79 -1.00 -11.23
C LEU A 214 -9.93 0.25 -12.10
N ILE A 215 -9.53 1.40 -11.56
CA ILE A 215 -9.43 2.66 -12.27
C ILE A 215 -8.06 3.28 -12.07
N GLU A 216 -7.67 4.15 -12.99
CA GLU A 216 -6.50 5.01 -12.86
C GLU A 216 -6.86 6.45 -13.24
N TYR A 217 -6.17 7.43 -12.65
CA TYR A 217 -6.36 8.84 -13.00
C TYR A 217 -5.43 9.24 -14.15
N LYS A 218 -6.01 9.79 -15.20
CA LYS A 218 -5.30 10.38 -16.34
C LYS A 218 -5.52 11.88 -16.37
N HIS A 219 -4.59 12.59 -16.99
CA HIS A 219 -4.78 14.00 -17.28
C HIS A 219 -4.14 14.39 -18.61
N LYS A 220 -4.64 15.48 -19.19
CA LYS A 220 -4.11 16.06 -20.42
C LYS A 220 -4.18 17.57 -20.37
N ILE A 221 -3.11 18.22 -20.82
CA ILE A 221 -3.04 19.66 -21.05
C ILE A 221 -3.51 19.91 -22.49
N ILE A 222 -4.49 20.78 -22.65
CA ILE A 222 -5.06 21.18 -23.94
C ILE A 222 -4.81 22.67 -24.12
N ASN A 223 -4.30 23.04 -25.29
CA ASN A 223 -4.11 24.42 -25.69
C ASN A 223 -5.30 24.90 -26.51
N TYR A 224 -6.03 25.90 -26.00
CA TYR A 224 -7.20 26.50 -26.65
C TYR A 224 -6.88 27.76 -27.46
N SER A 225 -5.62 28.21 -27.45
CA SER A 225 -5.21 29.44 -28.13
C SER A 225 -5.50 29.38 -29.63
N LEU A 226 -6.10 30.45 -30.15
CA LEU A 226 -6.14 30.66 -31.59
C LEU A 226 -4.78 31.15 -32.10
N PRO A 227 -4.46 30.98 -33.40
CA PRO A 227 -3.21 31.47 -33.96
C PRO A 227 -3.01 32.97 -33.73
N GLY A 228 -1.96 33.33 -32.98
CA GLY A 228 -1.63 34.73 -32.66
C GLY A 228 -2.15 35.24 -31.30
N GLU A 229 -2.88 34.40 -30.55
CA GLU A 229 -3.32 34.71 -29.19
C GLU A 229 -2.33 34.22 -28.11
N PRO A 230 -2.40 34.78 -26.89
CA PRO A 230 -1.65 34.26 -25.75
C PRO A 230 -1.98 32.79 -25.50
N VAL A 231 -1.00 32.06 -24.95
CA VAL A 231 -1.15 30.65 -24.61
C VAL A 231 -2.23 30.46 -23.54
N ASP A 232 -3.33 29.83 -23.91
CA ASP A 232 -4.44 29.43 -23.05
C ASP A 232 -4.41 27.90 -22.86
N LEU A 233 -3.99 27.47 -21.67
CA LEU A 233 -3.81 26.05 -21.33
C LEU A 233 -4.79 25.67 -20.24
N ASP A 234 -5.66 24.71 -20.54
CA ASP A 234 -6.44 24.02 -19.53
C ASP A 234 -5.93 22.60 -19.34
N THR A 235 -6.01 22.12 -18.11
CA THR A 235 -5.74 20.73 -17.78
C THR A 235 -7.05 20.03 -17.47
N PHE A 236 -7.27 18.87 -18.08
CA PHE A 236 -8.43 18.03 -17.82
C PHE A 236 -7.96 16.72 -17.23
N GLY A 237 -8.65 16.29 -16.17
CA GLY A 237 -8.49 15.01 -15.52
C GLY A 237 -9.67 14.08 -15.81
N TRP A 238 -9.43 12.78 -15.87
CA TRP A 238 -10.50 11.79 -15.92
C TRP A 238 -10.03 10.47 -15.29
N PHE A 239 -10.98 9.65 -14.88
CA PHE A 239 -10.71 8.29 -14.44
C PHE A 239 -10.90 7.35 -15.63
N GLU A 240 -9.90 6.52 -15.90
CA GLU A 240 -9.95 5.51 -16.94
C GLU A 240 -10.00 4.12 -16.30
N LEU A 241 -10.80 3.21 -16.87
CA LEU A 241 -10.81 1.82 -16.44
C LEU A 241 -9.49 1.16 -16.86
N THR A 242 -8.88 0.43 -15.94
CA THR A 242 -7.78 -0.48 -16.28
C THR A 242 -8.32 -1.73 -16.95
N ASP A 243 -7.43 -2.61 -17.44
CA ASP A 243 -7.83 -3.93 -17.96
C ASP A 243 -8.68 -4.71 -16.94
N LEU A 244 -8.38 -4.60 -15.65
CA LEU A 244 -9.16 -5.23 -14.57
C LEU A 244 -10.54 -4.57 -14.42
N GLY A 245 -10.60 -3.23 -14.44
CA GLY A 245 -11.86 -2.50 -14.42
C GLY A 245 -12.77 -2.90 -15.58
N TYR A 246 -12.21 -3.03 -16.79
CA TYR A 246 -12.96 -3.50 -17.95
C TYR A 246 -13.42 -4.95 -17.82
N MET A 247 -12.64 -5.84 -17.22
CA MET A 247 -13.09 -7.22 -16.97
C MET A 247 -14.29 -7.26 -16.03
N VAL A 248 -14.26 -6.48 -14.95
CA VAL A 248 -15.40 -6.37 -14.02
C VAL A 248 -16.63 -5.83 -14.72
N LEU A 249 -16.47 -4.76 -15.53
CA LEU A 249 -17.57 -4.14 -16.26
C LEU A 249 -18.18 -5.07 -17.33
N LYS A 250 -17.37 -5.91 -17.98
CA LYS A 250 -17.80 -6.79 -19.09
C LYS A 250 -18.54 -8.04 -18.64
N ASN A 251 -18.38 -8.49 -17.40
CA ASN A 251 -19.06 -9.69 -16.90
C ASN A 251 -20.59 -9.57 -16.88
N GLU A 252 -21.16 -8.38 -17.05
CA GLU A 252 -22.60 -8.14 -17.24
C GLU A 252 -23.12 -8.51 -18.64
N CYS A 253 -22.26 -8.52 -19.68
CA CYS A 253 -22.71 -8.79 -21.05
C CYS A 253 -22.97 -10.28 -21.32
N ASP A 254 -22.36 -11.18 -20.56
CA ASP A 254 -22.51 -12.64 -20.75
C ASP A 254 -23.66 -13.23 -19.91
N SER A 255 -24.36 -12.42 -19.11
CA SER A 255 -25.51 -12.85 -18.29
C SER A 255 -26.88 -12.63 -18.95
N ILE A 256 -26.92 -12.17 -20.21
CA ILE A 256 -28.16 -11.87 -20.98
C ILE A 256 -28.27 -12.75 -22.24
N VAL A 257 -27.79 -14.00 -22.23
CA VAL A 257 -28.05 -14.98 -23.31
C VAL A 257 -28.62 -16.28 -22.76
#